data_AF-A0A353WI65-F1
#
_entry.id   AF-A0A353WI65-F1
#
_cell.length_a   1.000
_cell.length_b   1.000
_cell.length_c   1.000
_cell.angle_alpha   90.00
_cell.angle_beta   90.00
_cell.angle_gamma   90.00
#
_symmetry.space_group_name_H-M   'P 1'
#
loop_
_entity.id
_entity.type
_entity.pdbx_description
1 polymer ?
#
loop_
_entity_poly.entity_id
_entity_poly.type
_entity_poly.pdbx_seq_one_letter_code
_entity_poly.pdbx_strand_id
1 'polypeptide(L)'
;MGIYRTNRIFNLIRSNMRKNSGYKRGQHLVEFALILPIIVIILLIIIEYGYAIVARNTLSEAVKMTVSRLNRIADMPGDNTTKVSRIENEITIAVQDYFKKHDMLYDGTVNVTVTQQSGSETALVLATYRYFPAFTLPRVLTGDLIPEEITVTSSQAVNANLLNPNLYWSYLSTSSLTSFNNSTSLFEANTTFVTSK
;
A
#
# COMPACT_ATOMS: atom_id res chain seq x y z
N MET A 1 23.39 -80.36 41.98
CA MET A 1 23.54 -78.94 42.43
C MET A 1 23.89 -78.05 41.23
N GLY A 2 22.96 -77.86 40.26
CA GLY A 2 23.29 -77.23 38.96
C GLY A 2 22.21 -76.34 38.35
N ILE A 3 21.03 -76.23 38.96
CA ILE A 3 19.86 -75.57 38.36
C ILE A 3 19.78 -74.07 38.73
N TYR A 4 20.49 -73.63 39.77
CA TYR A 4 20.46 -72.23 40.24
C TYR A 4 21.33 -71.26 39.41
N ARG A 5 22.23 -71.75 38.55
CA ARG A 5 23.10 -70.87 37.72
C ARG A 5 22.40 -70.37 36.45
N THR A 6 21.50 -71.14 35.86
CA THR A 6 20.82 -70.81 34.60
C THR A 6 19.81 -69.67 34.76
N ASN A 7 19.09 -69.62 35.88
CA ASN A 7 18.12 -68.55 36.17
C ASN A 7 18.79 -67.17 36.36
N ARG A 8 20.05 -67.14 36.83
CA ARG A 8 20.79 -65.89 37.02
C ARG A 8 21.21 -65.26 35.69
N ILE A 9 21.59 -66.10 34.71
CA ILE A 9 21.99 -65.67 33.37
C ILE A 9 20.77 -65.17 32.59
N PHE A 10 19.63 -65.87 32.67
CA PHE A 10 18.38 -65.41 32.04
C PHE A 10 17.89 -64.06 32.60
N ASN A 11 18.00 -63.86 33.92
CA ASN A 11 17.61 -62.58 34.54
C ASN A 11 18.59 -61.43 34.21
N LEU A 12 19.88 -61.72 34.01
CA LEU A 12 20.88 -60.74 33.55
C LEU A 12 20.68 -60.34 32.08
N ILE A 13 20.32 -61.30 31.21
CA ILE A 13 19.99 -61.02 29.80
C ILE A 13 18.69 -60.21 29.71
N ARG A 14 17.69 -60.54 30.54
CA ARG A 14 16.41 -59.81 30.60
C ARG A 14 16.56 -58.40 31.17
N SER A 15 17.47 -58.16 32.12
CA SER A 15 17.67 -56.82 32.67
C SER A 15 18.44 -55.88 31.73
N ASN A 16 19.37 -56.43 30.93
CA ASN A 16 20.11 -55.65 29.92
C ASN A 16 19.27 -55.29 28.68
N MET A 17 18.28 -56.10 28.30
CA MET A 17 17.37 -55.74 27.20
C MET A 17 16.36 -54.64 27.55
N ARG A 18 16.19 -54.30 28.83
CA ARG A 18 15.26 -53.24 29.29
C ARG A 18 15.94 -51.88 29.45
N LYS A 19 17.21 -51.75 29.03
CA LYS A 19 18.00 -50.52 29.12
C LYS A 19 18.07 -49.77 27.78
N ASN A 20 16.98 -49.77 27.02
CA ASN A 20 16.83 -48.93 25.83
C ASN A 20 16.10 -47.62 26.21
N SER A 21 16.77 -46.75 26.95
CA SER A 21 16.27 -45.41 27.30
C SER A 21 16.57 -44.34 26.23
N GLY A 22 17.18 -44.73 25.10
CA GLY A 22 17.48 -43.83 23.98
C GLY A 22 16.25 -43.32 23.23
N TYR A 23 15.12 -44.05 23.27
CA TYR A 23 13.90 -43.69 22.56
C TYR A 23 13.26 -42.38 23.04
N LYS A 24 13.40 -42.04 24.33
CA LYS A 24 12.76 -40.83 24.88
C LYS A 24 13.34 -39.52 24.33
N ARG A 25 14.63 -39.48 24.01
CA ARG A 25 15.28 -38.25 23.50
C ARG A 25 15.00 -38.01 22.02
N GLY A 26 14.94 -39.08 21.21
CA GLY A 26 14.59 -38.96 19.79
C GLY A 26 13.10 -38.67 19.57
N GLN A 27 12.23 -39.21 20.42
CA GLN A 27 10.78 -38.98 20.33
C GLN A 27 10.40 -37.50 20.46
N HIS A 28 10.99 -36.77 21.42
CA HIS A 28 10.72 -35.34 21.56
C HIS A 28 11.20 -34.51 20.37
N LEU A 29 12.27 -34.94 19.69
CA LEU A 29 12.76 -34.26 18.48
C LEU A 29 11.78 -34.46 17.31
N VAL A 30 11.20 -35.66 17.19
CA VAL A 30 10.17 -35.96 16.19
C VAL A 30 8.86 -35.21 16.50
N GLU A 31 8.43 -35.18 17.76
CA GLU A 31 7.26 -34.41 18.20
C GLU A 31 7.42 -32.91 17.91
N PHE A 32 8.62 -32.36 18.16
CA PHE A 32 8.94 -30.97 17.83
C PHE A 32 8.99 -30.71 16.32
N ALA A 33 9.58 -31.63 15.54
CA ALA A 33 9.64 -31.51 14.09
C ALA A 33 8.26 -31.55 13.43
N LEU A 34 7.28 -32.24 14.05
CA LEU A 34 5.89 -32.27 13.58
C LEU A 34 5.14 -30.96 13.85
N ILE A 35 5.44 -30.26 14.94
CA ILE A 35 4.75 -29.00 15.26
C ILE A 35 5.40 -27.77 14.62
N LEU A 36 6.70 -27.84 14.31
CA LEU A 36 7.45 -26.74 13.71
C LEU A 36 6.81 -26.16 12.44
N PRO A 37 6.33 -26.96 11.46
CA PRO A 37 5.66 -26.43 10.27
C PRO A 37 4.43 -25.58 10.59
N ILE A 38 3.64 -25.97 11.59
CA ILE A 38 2.45 -25.23 12.02
C ILE A 38 2.86 -23.88 12.60
N ILE A 39 3.89 -23.86 13.45
CA ILE A 39 4.44 -22.63 14.04
C ILE A 39 4.96 -21.69 12.94
N VAL A 40 5.68 -22.22 11.94
CA VAL A 40 6.18 -21.44 10.81
C VAL A 40 5.04 -20.83 10.00
N ILE A 41 3.98 -21.59 9.70
CA ILE A 41 2.80 -21.05 8.99
C ILE A 41 2.17 -19.90 9.76
N ILE A 42 1.99 -20.05 11.09
CA ILE A 42 1.44 -18.99 11.94
C ILE A 42 2.33 -17.74 11.91
N LEU A 43 3.66 -17.91 11.99
CA LEU A 43 4.60 -16.79 11.90
C LEU A 43 4.52 -16.08 10.54
N LEU A 44 4.43 -16.82 9.43
CA LEU A 44 4.28 -16.25 8.10
C LEU A 44 2.99 -15.44 7.97
N ILE A 45 1.87 -15.95 8.50
CA ILE A 45 0.59 -15.23 8.53
C ILE A 45 0.75 -13.90 9.29
N ILE A 46 1.36 -13.93 10.48
CA ILE A 46 1.55 -12.73 11.31
C ILE A 46 2.42 -11.70 10.58
N ILE A 47 3.52 -12.14 9.96
CA ILE A 47 4.44 -11.26 9.21
C ILE A 47 3.69 -10.61 8.04
N GLU A 48 2.90 -11.38 7.29
CA GLU A 48 2.15 -10.90 6.12
C GLU A 48 1.14 -9.80 6.49
N TYR A 49 0.36 -10.01 7.56
CA TYR A 49 -0.54 -8.99 8.07
C TYR A 49 0.20 -7.77 8.61
N GLY A 50 1.38 -7.97 9.22
CA GLY A 50 2.27 -6.88 9.63
C GLY A 50 2.66 -5.98 8.45
N TYR A 51 3.07 -6.58 7.32
CA TYR A 51 3.39 -5.83 6.10
C TYR A 51 2.16 -5.13 5.50
N ALA A 52 0.98 -5.76 5.50
CA ALA A 52 -0.25 -5.13 5.03
C ALA A 52 -0.61 -3.87 5.86
N ILE A 53 -0.38 -3.90 7.18
CA ILE A 53 -0.57 -2.75 8.07
C ILE A 53 0.44 -1.64 7.74
N VAL A 54 1.72 -2.00 7.55
CA VAL A 54 2.75 -1.03 7.13
C VAL A 54 2.35 -0.38 5.81
N ALA A 55 1.89 -1.15 4.82
CA ALA A 55 1.41 -0.63 3.54
C ALA A 55 0.28 0.40 3.71
N ARG A 56 -0.67 0.14 4.63
CA ARG A 56 -1.75 1.08 4.95
C ARG A 56 -1.27 2.38 5.57
N ASN A 57 -0.31 2.28 6.49
CA ASN A 57 0.25 3.46 7.15
C ASN A 57 1.06 4.30 6.16
N THR A 58 1.88 3.66 5.34
CA THR A 58 2.67 4.32 4.28
C THR A 58 1.75 4.99 3.25
N LEU A 59 0.69 4.32 2.81
CA LEU A 59 -0.32 4.93 1.92
C LEU A 59 -0.93 6.18 2.57
N SER A 60 -1.33 6.07 3.83
CA SER A 60 -2.00 7.19 4.52
C SER A 60 -1.08 8.39 4.70
N GLU A 61 0.18 8.16 5.04
CA GLU A 61 1.17 9.23 5.17
C GLU A 61 1.50 9.87 3.82
N ALA A 62 1.65 9.06 2.77
CA ALA A 62 1.89 9.55 1.41
C ALA A 62 0.76 10.46 0.90
N VAL A 63 -0.50 10.02 1.09
CA VAL A 63 -1.67 10.81 0.69
C VAL A 63 -1.75 12.10 1.50
N LYS A 64 -1.57 12.04 2.82
CA LYS A 64 -1.59 13.22 3.71
C LYS A 64 -0.52 14.25 3.33
N MET A 65 0.72 13.81 3.11
CA MET A 65 1.81 14.69 2.68
C MET A 65 1.50 15.36 1.34
N THR A 66 0.90 14.62 0.40
CA THR A 66 0.58 15.17 -0.92
C THR A 66 -0.59 16.14 -0.87
N VAL A 67 -1.64 15.80 -0.11
CA VAL A 67 -2.81 16.65 0.10
C VAL A 67 -2.42 18.05 0.57
N SER A 68 -1.48 18.16 1.52
CA SER A 68 -1.00 19.47 1.99
C SER A 68 -0.37 20.35 0.89
N ARG A 69 0.11 19.75 -0.19
CA ARG A 69 0.71 20.45 -1.34
C ARG A 69 -0.32 20.87 -2.39
N LEU A 70 -1.51 20.25 -2.40
CA LEU A 70 -2.56 20.54 -3.37
C LEU A 70 -3.06 21.97 -3.32
N ASN A 71 -2.89 22.68 -2.20
CA ASN A 71 -3.23 24.11 -2.11
C ASN A 71 -2.51 24.96 -3.17
N ARG A 72 -1.36 24.53 -3.69
CA ARG A 72 -0.66 25.20 -4.79
C ARG A 72 -1.37 25.06 -6.14
N ILE A 73 -2.25 24.07 -6.27
CA ILE A 73 -3.03 23.76 -7.50
C ILE A 73 -4.33 24.56 -7.53
N ALA A 74 -4.78 25.12 -6.40
CA ALA A 74 -6.02 25.89 -6.30
C ALA A 74 -6.11 27.03 -7.34
N ASP A 75 -4.99 27.71 -7.56
CA ASP A 75 -4.89 28.88 -8.45
C ASP A 75 -4.67 28.51 -9.93
N MET A 76 -4.59 27.21 -10.26
CA MET A 76 -4.37 26.78 -11.64
C MET A 76 -5.63 27.01 -12.49
N PRO A 77 -5.51 27.50 -13.73
CA PRO A 77 -6.62 27.57 -14.66
C PRO A 77 -7.15 26.20 -15.03
N GLY A 78 -8.47 26.10 -15.21
CA GLY A 78 -9.13 24.88 -15.68
C GLY A 78 -10.56 24.75 -15.19
N ASP A 79 -11.33 23.93 -15.89
CA ASP A 79 -12.63 23.45 -15.42
C ASP A 79 -12.47 22.44 -14.27
N ASN A 80 -13.59 22.08 -13.64
CA ASN A 80 -13.61 21.14 -12.51
C ASN A 80 -12.99 19.77 -12.90
N THR A 81 -13.38 19.23 -14.06
CA THR A 81 -12.93 17.90 -14.51
C THR A 81 -11.41 17.85 -14.73
N THR A 82 -10.83 18.85 -15.40
CA THR A 82 -9.38 18.90 -15.64
C THR A 82 -8.61 19.05 -14.33
N LYS A 83 -9.14 19.84 -13.38
CA LYS A 83 -8.54 19.98 -12.04
C LYS A 83 -8.59 18.67 -11.25
N VAL A 84 -9.72 17.97 -11.24
CA VAL A 84 -9.86 16.65 -10.59
C VAL A 84 -8.85 15.66 -11.16
N SER A 85 -8.81 15.47 -12.48
CA SER A 85 -7.87 14.52 -13.10
C SER A 85 -6.40 14.90 -12.87
N ARG A 86 -6.09 16.20 -12.79
CA ARG A 86 -4.75 16.67 -12.45
C ARG A 86 -4.38 16.35 -11.01
N ILE A 87 -5.29 16.59 -10.06
CA ILE A 87 -5.11 16.26 -8.64
C ILE A 87 -4.93 14.76 -8.46
N GLU A 88 -5.78 13.94 -9.09
CA GLU A 88 -5.68 12.48 -9.04
C GLU A 88 -4.33 11.99 -9.56
N ASN A 89 -3.85 12.54 -10.68
CA ASN A 89 -2.53 12.22 -11.22
C ASN A 89 -1.38 12.66 -10.30
N GLU A 90 -1.44 13.87 -9.75
CA GLU A 90 -0.40 14.39 -8.85
C GLU A 90 -0.29 13.53 -7.58
N ILE A 91 -1.43 13.17 -6.99
CA ILE A 91 -1.48 12.29 -5.81
C ILE A 91 -0.96 10.90 -6.17
N THR A 92 -1.38 10.36 -7.31
CA THR A 92 -0.91 9.05 -7.78
C THR A 92 0.60 9.03 -7.93
N ILE A 93 1.20 10.01 -8.62
CA ILE A 93 2.66 10.12 -8.79
C ILE A 93 3.38 10.28 -7.45
N ALA A 94 2.88 11.14 -6.56
CA ALA A 94 3.52 11.36 -5.27
C ALA A 94 3.47 10.14 -4.36
N VAL A 95 2.35 9.40 -4.37
CA VAL A 95 2.22 8.13 -3.64
C VAL A 95 3.18 7.09 -4.21
N GLN A 96 3.31 6.99 -5.54
CA GLN A 96 4.28 6.12 -6.20
C GLN A 96 5.72 6.40 -5.76
N ASP A 97 6.12 7.68 -5.78
CA ASP A 97 7.47 8.07 -5.39
C ASP A 97 7.72 7.82 -3.90
N TYR A 98 6.70 8.02 -3.05
CA TYR A 98 6.78 7.69 -1.63
C TYR A 98 6.94 6.19 -1.40
N PHE A 99 6.23 5.35 -2.16
CA PHE A 99 6.35 3.88 -2.07
C PHE A 99 7.73 3.40 -2.48
N LYS A 100 8.27 3.92 -3.59
CA LYS A 100 9.64 3.63 -4.03
C LYS A 100 10.68 3.99 -2.97
N LYS A 101 10.48 5.10 -2.26
CA LYS A 101 11.38 5.55 -1.20
C LYS A 101 11.33 4.68 0.07
N HIS A 102 10.20 4.00 0.31
CA HIS A 102 9.98 3.17 1.50
C HIS A 102 10.02 1.67 1.19
N ASP A 103 10.65 1.29 0.07
CA ASP A 103 10.82 -0.10 -0.39
C ASP A 103 9.52 -0.89 -0.42
N MET A 104 8.41 -0.21 -0.74
CA MET A 104 7.15 -0.88 -0.94
C MET A 104 7.07 -1.46 -2.34
N LEU A 105 6.65 -2.73 -2.42
CA LEU A 105 6.24 -3.37 -3.67
C LEU A 105 5.18 -2.49 -4.33
N TYR A 106 5.41 -2.12 -5.58
CA TYR A 106 4.50 -1.26 -6.34
C TYR A 106 4.38 -1.80 -7.77
N ASP A 107 3.19 -2.23 -8.15
CA ASP A 107 2.88 -2.80 -9.48
C ASP A 107 1.81 -1.98 -10.22
N GLY A 108 1.79 -0.64 -10.07
CA GLY A 108 0.79 0.17 -10.76
C GLY A 108 -0.59 0.22 -10.11
N THR A 109 -0.81 -0.46 -8.97
CA THR A 109 -2.15 -0.71 -8.40
C THR A 109 -2.73 0.40 -7.53
N VAL A 110 -2.12 1.58 -7.48
CA VAL A 110 -2.67 2.74 -6.75
C VAL A 110 -3.71 3.43 -7.62
N ASN A 111 -4.94 3.51 -7.12
CA ASN A 111 -6.02 4.26 -7.72
C ASN A 111 -6.46 5.38 -6.77
N VAL A 112 -6.55 6.61 -7.27
CA VAL A 112 -6.97 7.78 -6.49
C VAL A 112 -8.22 8.34 -7.12
N THR A 113 -9.24 8.57 -6.30
CA THR A 113 -10.48 9.22 -6.72
C THR A 113 -10.74 10.43 -5.86
N VAL A 114 -11.15 11.53 -6.48
CA VAL A 114 -11.58 12.74 -5.76
C VAL A 114 -13.07 12.94 -5.96
N THR A 115 -13.80 12.94 -4.86
CA THR A 115 -15.26 13.11 -4.86
C THR A 115 -15.65 14.32 -4.03
N GLN A 116 -16.47 15.19 -4.61
CA GLN A 116 -17.12 16.29 -3.89
C GLN A 116 -18.63 16.08 -3.93
N GLN A 117 -19.28 16.21 -2.78
CA GLN A 117 -20.74 16.29 -2.73
C GLN A 117 -21.18 17.71 -3.06
N SER A 118 -22.17 17.85 -3.94
CA SER A 118 -22.73 19.16 -4.32
C SER A 118 -23.17 19.93 -3.07
N GLY A 119 -22.66 21.16 -2.90
CA GLY A 119 -22.94 22.02 -1.74
C GLY A 119 -22.05 21.80 -0.52
N SER A 120 -21.09 20.87 -0.56
CA SER A 120 -20.09 20.71 0.50
C SER A 120 -18.86 21.59 0.25
N GLU A 121 -18.38 22.24 1.32
CA GLU A 121 -17.08 22.93 1.37
C GLU A 121 -15.89 21.95 1.50
N THR A 122 -16.18 20.67 1.65
CA THR A 122 -15.18 19.59 1.73
C THR A 122 -15.29 18.64 0.55
N ALA A 123 -14.15 18.31 -0.03
CA ALA A 123 -13.99 17.21 -0.96
C ALA A 123 -13.22 16.07 -0.28
N LEU A 124 -13.44 14.84 -0.73
CA LEU A 124 -12.78 13.65 -0.22
C LEU A 124 -11.84 13.10 -1.28
N VAL A 125 -10.59 12.92 -0.90
CA VAL A 125 -9.60 12.14 -1.65
C VAL A 125 -9.62 10.74 -1.09
N LEU A 126 -9.94 9.76 -1.93
CA LEU A 126 -9.85 8.33 -1.61
C LEU A 126 -8.72 7.72 -2.43
N ALA A 127 -7.69 7.23 -1.75
CA ALA A 127 -6.64 6.45 -2.35
C ALA A 127 -6.83 4.96 -2.00
N THR A 128 -6.77 4.12 -3.02
CA THR A 128 -6.89 2.67 -2.92
C THR A 128 -5.61 2.04 -3.44
N TYR A 129 -5.07 1.09 -2.69
CA TYR A 129 -3.90 0.32 -3.05
C TYR A 129 -4.19 -1.17 -2.87
N ARG A 130 -3.83 -1.98 -3.86
CA ARG A 130 -3.94 -3.44 -3.76
C ARG A 130 -2.59 -4.02 -3.37
N TYR A 131 -2.53 -4.57 -2.16
CA TYR A 131 -1.37 -5.27 -1.63
C TYR A 131 -1.46 -6.76 -1.98
N PHE A 132 -0.39 -7.29 -2.58
CA PHE A 132 -0.25 -8.71 -2.87
C PHE A 132 0.65 -9.37 -1.82
N PRO A 133 0.13 -10.37 -1.08
CA PRO A 133 0.93 -11.09 -0.11
C PRO A 133 2.19 -11.72 -0.72
N ALA A 134 3.32 -11.59 -0.04
CA ALA A 134 4.60 -12.14 -0.52
C ALA A 134 4.68 -13.65 -0.29
N PHE A 135 4.07 -14.16 0.78
CA PHE A 135 4.09 -15.58 1.11
C PHE A 135 2.84 -16.29 0.61
N THR A 136 3.00 -17.16 -0.39
CA THR A 136 1.92 -17.99 -0.94
C THR A 136 1.76 -19.33 -0.22
N LEU A 137 2.79 -19.78 0.51
CA LEU A 137 2.78 -21.07 1.22
C LEU A 137 1.67 -21.21 2.25
N PRO A 138 1.39 -20.20 3.12
CA PRO A 138 0.24 -20.29 4.02
C PRO A 138 -1.05 -20.50 3.23
N ARG A 139 -1.28 -19.75 2.15
CA ARG A 139 -2.48 -19.88 1.30
C ARG A 139 -2.64 -21.27 0.71
N VAL A 140 -1.57 -21.88 0.21
CA VAL A 140 -1.62 -23.25 -0.35
C VAL A 140 -2.01 -24.29 0.72
N LEU A 141 -1.61 -24.08 1.97
CA LEU A 141 -1.80 -25.04 3.05
C LEU A 141 -3.06 -24.81 3.87
N THR A 142 -3.54 -23.56 3.96
CA THR A 142 -4.65 -23.14 4.82
C THR A 142 -5.87 -22.65 4.04
N GLY A 143 -5.77 -22.58 2.70
CA GLY A 143 -6.84 -22.09 1.83
C GLY A 143 -7.00 -20.56 1.93
N ASP A 144 -8.24 -20.10 2.11
CA ASP A 144 -8.64 -18.69 2.08
C ASP A 144 -8.23 -17.87 3.33
N LEU A 145 -7.42 -18.43 4.24
CA LEU A 145 -6.97 -17.72 5.44
C LEU A 145 -6.11 -16.49 5.13
N ILE A 146 -5.41 -16.48 4.00
CA ILE A 146 -4.80 -15.28 3.44
C ILE A 146 -5.42 -15.05 2.04
N PRO A 147 -6.09 -13.91 1.80
CA PRO A 147 -6.66 -13.61 0.49
C PRO A 147 -5.57 -13.39 -0.56
N GLU A 148 -5.91 -13.53 -1.84
CA GLU A 148 -4.98 -13.29 -2.94
C GLU A 148 -4.53 -11.83 -3.04
N GLU A 149 -5.41 -10.90 -2.68
CA GLU A 149 -5.11 -9.48 -2.57
C GLU A 149 -5.76 -8.89 -1.32
N ILE A 150 -5.07 -7.94 -0.70
CA ILE A 150 -5.59 -7.13 0.41
C ILE A 150 -5.76 -5.71 -0.12
N THR A 151 -7.01 -5.26 -0.23
CA THR A 151 -7.30 -3.88 -0.62
C THR A 151 -7.16 -2.96 0.58
N VAL A 152 -6.28 -1.97 0.44
CA VAL A 152 -5.95 -1.00 1.47
C VAL A 152 -6.42 0.37 1.01
N THR A 153 -7.16 1.06 1.87
CA THR A 153 -7.71 2.38 1.55
C THR A 153 -7.23 3.43 2.53
N SER A 154 -7.06 4.65 2.03
CA SER A 154 -6.84 5.85 2.82
C SER A 154 -7.73 6.96 2.29
N SER A 155 -8.37 7.70 3.20
CA SER A 155 -9.19 8.86 2.87
C SER A 155 -8.67 10.10 3.57
N GLN A 156 -8.69 11.22 2.86
CA GLN A 156 -8.34 12.54 3.39
C GLN A 156 -9.36 13.57 2.95
N ALA A 157 -9.78 14.43 3.87
CA ALA A 157 -10.63 15.57 3.55
C ALA A 157 -9.78 16.73 3.05
N VAL A 158 -10.22 17.36 1.98
CA VAL A 158 -9.58 18.53 1.36
C VAL A 158 -10.60 19.64 1.17
N ASN A 159 -10.11 20.87 1.02
CA ASN A 159 -10.99 21.99 0.75
C ASN A 159 -11.60 21.84 -0.66
N ALA A 160 -12.92 21.93 -0.76
CA ALA A 160 -13.63 21.82 -2.03
C ALA A 160 -13.29 22.95 -3.02
N ASN A 161 -12.81 24.10 -2.51
CA ASN A 161 -12.37 25.22 -3.37
C ASN A 161 -11.20 24.85 -4.29
N LEU A 162 -10.46 23.77 -4.00
CA LEU A 162 -9.46 23.22 -4.93
C LEU A 162 -10.06 22.78 -6.26
N LEU A 163 -11.33 22.39 -6.25
CA LEU A 163 -12.08 21.89 -7.41
C LEU A 163 -12.89 22.98 -8.10
N ASN A 164 -12.97 24.17 -7.49
CA ASN A 164 -13.69 25.28 -8.12
C ASN A 164 -13.00 25.65 -9.44
N PRO A 165 -13.78 25.80 -10.53
CA PRO A 165 -13.23 26.15 -11.81
C PRO A 165 -12.55 27.53 -11.70
N ASN A 166 -11.33 27.61 -12.20
CA ASN A 166 -10.61 28.87 -12.34
C ASN A 166 -10.58 29.22 -13.82
N LEU A 167 -11.43 30.18 -14.19
CA LEU A 167 -11.61 30.63 -15.56
C LEU A 167 -10.79 31.88 -15.90
N TYR A 168 -9.92 32.38 -15.01
CA TYR A 168 -9.20 33.64 -15.22
C TYR A 168 -8.46 33.72 -16.57
N TRP A 169 -7.90 32.58 -17.03
CA TRP A 169 -7.19 32.50 -18.31
C TRP A 169 -8.12 32.32 -19.51
N SER A 170 -9.36 31.87 -19.32
CA SER A 170 -10.33 31.72 -20.41
C SER A 170 -10.86 33.06 -20.95
N TYR A 171 -10.69 34.15 -20.18
CA TYR A 171 -11.09 35.50 -20.57
C TYR A 171 -9.95 36.33 -21.20
N LEU A 172 -8.69 35.92 -20.98
CA LEU A 172 -7.50 36.55 -21.58
C LEU A 172 -7.18 35.84 -22.90
N SER A 173 -7.86 36.22 -23.97
CA SER A 173 -7.51 35.80 -25.32
C SER A 173 -6.45 36.73 -25.93
N THR A 174 -5.70 36.22 -26.92
CA THR A 174 -4.86 37.05 -27.79
C THR A 174 -5.64 38.25 -28.34
N SER A 175 -6.94 38.08 -28.67
CA SER A 175 -7.79 39.18 -29.14
C SER A 175 -8.08 40.23 -28.07
N SER A 176 -8.28 39.84 -26.81
CA SER A 176 -8.46 40.77 -25.68
C SER A 176 -7.17 41.57 -25.41
N LEU A 177 -6.01 40.92 -25.46
CA LEU A 177 -4.70 41.57 -25.29
C LEU A 177 -4.38 42.53 -26.45
N THR A 178 -4.69 42.13 -27.68
CA THR A 178 -4.52 42.98 -28.86
C THR A 178 -5.44 44.21 -28.79
N SER A 179 -6.70 44.02 -28.37
CA SER A 179 -7.65 45.12 -28.17
C SER A 179 -7.19 46.10 -27.09
N PHE A 180 -6.64 45.60 -25.99
CA PHE A 180 -6.05 46.42 -24.93
C PHE A 180 -4.79 47.16 -25.38
N ASN A 181 -3.91 46.51 -26.14
CA ASN A 181 -2.73 47.18 -26.70
C ASN A 181 -3.14 48.31 -27.65
N ASN A 182 -4.15 48.06 -28.49
CA ASN A 182 -4.67 49.07 -29.41
C ASN A 182 -5.33 50.25 -28.68
N SER A 183 -5.91 50.04 -27.49
CA SER A 183 -6.54 51.11 -26.71
C SER A 183 -5.57 51.89 -25.84
N THR A 184 -4.40 51.33 -25.52
CA THR A 184 -3.41 51.95 -24.60
C THR A 184 -2.11 52.34 -25.28
N SER A 185 -1.82 51.84 -26.50
CA SER A 185 -0.58 52.06 -27.26
C SER A 185 0.70 51.76 -26.48
N LEU A 186 0.63 50.88 -25.48
CA LEU A 186 1.76 50.53 -24.62
C LEU A 186 2.87 49.79 -25.37
N PHE A 187 2.52 49.02 -26.41
CA PHE A 187 3.45 48.28 -27.25
C PHE A 187 3.26 48.64 -28.72
N GLU A 188 4.29 48.37 -29.54
CA GLU A 188 4.23 48.59 -30.99
C GLU A 188 3.04 47.88 -31.63
N ALA A 189 2.43 48.50 -32.64
CA ALA A 189 1.19 48.05 -33.27
C ALA A 189 1.27 46.63 -33.89
N ASN A 190 2.47 46.13 -34.16
CA ASN A 190 2.70 44.81 -34.75
C ASN A 190 3.16 43.75 -33.73
N THR A 191 3.02 44.01 -32.43
CA THR A 191 3.36 43.01 -31.41
C THR A 191 2.36 41.85 -31.43
N THR A 192 2.88 40.64 -31.68
CA THR A 192 2.09 39.40 -31.67
C THR A 192 1.99 38.88 -30.24
N PHE A 193 0.82 39.03 -29.62
CA PHE A 193 0.55 38.45 -28.30
C PHE A 193 0.15 36.98 -28.44
N VAL A 194 0.94 36.08 -27.87
CA VAL A 194 0.59 34.65 -27.79
C VAL A 194 0.26 34.33 -26.35
N THR A 195 -0.98 33.94 -26.07
CA THR A 195 -1.35 33.36 -24.78
C THR A 195 -0.73 31.97 -24.69
N SER A 196 0.01 31.68 -23.62
CA SER A 196 0.45 30.30 -23.38
C SER A 196 -0.77 29.41 -23.17
N LYS A 197 -0.93 28.39 -24.02
CA LYS A 197 -1.83 27.28 -23.74
C LYS A 197 -1.24 26.38 -22.67
#